data_AF-A0A6M3KWJ5-F1
#
_entry.id   AF-A0A6M3KWJ5-F1
#
_cell.length_a   1.000
_cell.length_b   1.000
_cell.length_c   1.000
_cell.angle_alpha   90.00
_cell.angle_beta   90.00
_cell.angle_gamma   90.00
#
_symmetry.space_group_name_H-M   'P 1'
#
loop_
_entity.id
_entity.type
_entity.pdbx_description
1 polymer ?
#
loop_
_entity_poly.entity_id
_entity_poly.type
_entity_poly.pdbx_seq_one_letter_code
_entity_poly.pdbx_strand_id
1 'polypeptide(L)'
;MKAYKFLRDDMRSGSGEEPAWKVGEEREIKGKLKLCSRGYHSSPNWYDALSYAYGSMACIVEVSRPIQKQADKQVSHKCKIIQCVNAEKILRAWACDCAERALKKAKVTDKRSWNAIKVSRLYNEGKATERELSAVQYAARYAERYAAQYAAQSAAQYAARGAARYAAQYAARYAVQYAARGAEIKWQKRNLNKLMNIEFNREKGE
;
A
#
# COMPACT_ATOMS: atom_id res chain seq x y z
N MET A 1 -9.35 19.80 3.47
CA MET A 1 -10.00 18.46 3.57
C MET A 1 -8.93 17.39 3.76
N LYS A 2 -9.13 16.44 4.69
CA LYS A 2 -8.22 15.30 4.89
C LYS A 2 -8.24 14.34 3.70
N ALA A 3 -7.08 13.95 3.22
CA ALA A 3 -6.89 12.94 2.19
C ALA A 3 -5.59 12.16 2.42
N TYR A 4 -5.31 11.20 1.55
CA TYR A 4 -4.22 10.24 1.70
C TYR A 4 -3.34 10.20 0.44
N LYS A 5 -2.03 10.08 0.65
CA LYS A 5 -1.01 10.06 -0.41
C LYS A 5 0.13 9.14 0.01
N PHE A 6 0.84 8.58 -0.96
CA PHE A 6 2.13 7.93 -0.75
C PHE A 6 3.23 8.68 -1.50
N LEU A 7 4.37 8.86 -0.85
CA LEU A 7 5.60 9.41 -1.40
C LEU A 7 6.66 8.31 -1.52
N ARG A 8 7.72 8.64 -2.25
CA ARG A 8 8.95 7.86 -2.27
C ARG A 8 9.68 7.96 -0.91
N ASP A 9 10.64 7.06 -0.71
CA ASP A 9 11.58 7.06 0.41
C ASP A 9 12.31 8.40 0.59
N ASP A 10 12.66 9.06 -0.51
CA ASP A 10 13.26 10.40 -0.54
C ASP A 10 12.26 11.56 -0.35
N MET A 11 11.03 11.28 0.09
CA MET A 11 9.93 12.24 0.28
C MET A 11 9.52 13.00 -1.00
N ARG A 12 9.96 12.57 -2.19
CA ARG A 12 9.51 13.15 -3.46
C ARG A 12 8.21 12.51 -3.93
N SER A 13 7.45 13.28 -4.70
CA SER A 13 6.31 12.74 -5.45
C SER A 13 6.83 11.94 -6.66
N GLY A 14 6.12 10.89 -7.07
CA GLY A 14 6.64 9.97 -8.07
C GLY A 14 6.72 10.48 -9.51
N SER A 15 6.00 11.56 -9.83
CA SER A 15 6.01 12.21 -11.15
C SER A 15 6.44 13.67 -11.02
N GLY A 16 7.45 14.07 -11.79
CA GLY A 16 7.94 15.45 -11.84
C GLY A 16 9.25 15.67 -11.07
N GLU A 17 9.75 16.90 -11.13
CA GLU A 17 11.03 17.32 -10.56
C GLU A 17 10.87 18.12 -9.25
N GLU A 18 9.67 18.08 -8.65
CA GLU A 18 9.43 18.79 -7.40
C GLU A 18 10.40 18.32 -6.29
N PRO A 19 10.88 19.25 -5.45
CA PRO A 19 11.74 18.91 -4.32
C PRO A 19 11.02 18.00 -3.31
N ALA A 20 11.80 17.33 -2.48
CA ALA A 20 11.30 16.50 -1.38
C ALA A 20 10.36 17.30 -0.47
N TRP A 21 9.27 16.67 -0.04
CA TRP A 21 8.31 17.27 0.89
C TRP A 21 8.84 17.26 2.32
N LYS A 22 8.44 18.27 3.11
CA LYS A 22 8.59 18.29 4.57
C LYS A 22 7.23 18.14 5.24
N VAL A 23 7.19 17.46 6.39
CA VAL A 23 5.98 17.44 7.22
C VAL A 23 5.69 18.87 7.70
N GLY A 24 4.43 19.30 7.60
CA GLY A 24 3.97 20.66 7.86
C GLY A 24 4.02 21.60 6.63
N GLU A 25 4.73 21.22 5.56
CA GLU A 25 4.83 22.03 4.35
C GLU A 25 3.51 22.05 3.58
N GLU A 26 3.08 23.24 3.15
CA GLU A 26 2.00 23.47 2.20
C GLU A 26 2.59 23.93 0.86
N ARG A 27 2.08 23.37 -0.24
CA ARG A 27 2.37 23.85 -1.60
C ARG A 27 1.10 24.16 -2.35
N GLU A 28 1.22 25.09 -3.29
CA GLU A 28 0.15 25.50 -4.20
C GLU A 28 0.65 25.49 -5.64
N ILE A 29 -0.17 24.96 -6.55
CA ILE A 29 0.06 25.03 -7.99
C ILE A 29 -1.00 25.89 -8.66
N LYS A 30 -0.57 26.89 -9.44
CA LYS A 30 -1.45 27.79 -10.20
C LYS A 30 -1.78 27.24 -11.59
N GLY A 31 -2.87 27.73 -12.16
CA GLY A 31 -3.32 27.43 -13.52
C GLY A 31 -4.20 26.17 -13.62
N LYS A 32 -4.53 25.76 -14.84
CA LYS A 32 -5.47 24.65 -15.08
C LYS A 32 -4.91 23.32 -14.56
N LEU A 33 -5.66 22.64 -13.70
CA LEU A 33 -5.35 21.28 -13.26
C LEU A 33 -5.91 20.25 -14.24
N LYS A 34 -5.24 19.10 -14.30
CA LYS A 34 -5.67 17.95 -15.10
C LYS A 34 -5.44 16.69 -14.29
N LEU A 35 -6.51 15.95 -14.01
CA LEU A 35 -6.43 14.67 -13.32
C LEU A 35 -5.41 13.74 -14.02
N CYS A 36 -4.62 13.05 -13.21
CA CYS A 36 -3.46 12.23 -13.56
C CYS A 36 -2.25 12.97 -14.15
N SER A 37 -2.37 14.23 -14.58
CA SER A 37 -1.27 14.93 -15.30
C SER A 37 -0.70 16.13 -14.56
N ARG A 38 -1.54 16.93 -13.89
CA ARG A 38 -1.11 18.19 -13.27
C ARG A 38 -1.96 18.54 -12.06
N GLY A 39 -1.31 18.71 -10.93
CA GLY A 39 -1.93 19.06 -9.65
C GLY A 39 -1.53 18.11 -8.54
N TYR A 40 -1.93 18.43 -7.30
CA TYR A 40 -1.66 17.56 -6.16
C TYR A 40 -2.69 16.45 -6.07
N HIS A 41 -2.24 15.24 -6.40
CA HIS A 41 -3.05 14.04 -6.38
C HIS A 41 -3.11 13.45 -4.98
N SER A 42 -4.32 13.02 -4.60
CA SER A 42 -4.59 12.36 -3.34
C SER A 42 -5.77 11.40 -3.53
N SER A 43 -6.03 10.58 -2.51
CA SER A 43 -7.14 9.63 -2.49
C SER A 43 -7.95 9.76 -1.20
N PRO A 44 -9.23 9.35 -1.21
CA PRO A 44 -10.12 9.50 -0.07
C PRO A 44 -9.87 8.47 1.06
N ASN A 45 -9.13 7.39 0.78
CA ASN A 45 -8.72 6.39 1.78
C ASN A 45 -7.37 5.75 1.41
N TRP A 46 -6.77 5.05 2.37
CA TRP A 46 -5.45 4.43 2.20
C TRP A 46 -5.39 3.39 1.07
N TYR A 47 -6.44 2.58 0.91
CA TYR A 47 -6.47 1.54 -0.11
C TYR A 47 -6.46 2.13 -1.52
N ASP A 48 -7.25 3.17 -1.73
CA ASP A 48 -7.29 3.86 -3.01
C ASP A 48 -5.95 4.60 -3.26
N ALA A 49 -5.37 5.22 -2.22
CA ALA A 49 -4.05 5.87 -2.30
C ALA A 49 -2.93 4.88 -2.68
N LEU A 50 -3.02 3.65 -2.17
CA LEU A 50 -2.03 2.59 -2.40
C LEU A 50 -1.90 2.25 -3.89
N SER A 51 -3.00 2.38 -4.66
CA SER A 51 -3.02 2.14 -6.12
C SER A 51 -2.16 3.11 -6.91
N TYR A 52 -1.84 4.26 -6.30
CA TYR A 52 -1.05 5.34 -6.89
C TYR A 52 0.30 5.54 -6.21
N ALA A 53 0.68 4.62 -5.33
CA ALA A 53 1.85 4.81 -4.49
C ALA A 53 3.15 4.54 -5.26
N TYR A 54 4.12 5.46 -5.12
CA TYR A 54 5.46 5.32 -5.68
C TYR A 54 6.50 4.86 -4.65
N GLY A 55 6.13 4.84 -3.37
CA GLY A 55 6.95 4.36 -2.25
C GLY A 55 6.08 4.11 -1.02
N SER A 56 6.72 3.83 0.11
CA SER A 56 6.07 3.45 1.37
C SER A 56 5.82 4.62 2.32
N MET A 57 6.24 5.83 1.99
CA MET A 57 6.04 7.01 2.84
C MET A 57 4.57 7.42 2.77
N ALA A 58 3.79 6.96 3.73
CA ALA A 58 2.35 7.21 3.80
C ALA A 58 2.12 8.59 4.42
N CYS A 59 1.33 9.42 3.77
CA CYS A 59 1.04 10.78 4.23
C CYS A 59 -0.46 10.98 4.44
N ILE A 60 -0.80 11.53 5.61
CA ILE A 60 -2.07 12.23 5.80
C ILE A 60 -1.86 13.65 5.32
N VAL A 61 -2.69 14.09 4.39
CA VAL A 61 -2.59 15.42 3.79
C VAL A 61 -3.87 16.21 4.00
N GLU A 62 -3.72 17.52 4.08
CA GLU A 62 -4.83 18.44 3.93
C GLU A 62 -4.77 19.05 2.53
N VAL A 63 -5.86 18.91 1.77
CA VAL A 63 -5.96 19.47 0.41
C VAL A 63 -7.09 20.48 0.31
N SER A 64 -6.94 21.43 -0.61
CA SER A 64 -8.06 22.29 -1.02
C SER A 64 -9.17 21.47 -1.69
N ARG A 65 -10.35 22.06 -1.83
CA ARG A 65 -11.50 21.44 -2.52
C ARG A 65 -11.05 20.90 -3.89
N PRO A 66 -11.23 19.59 -4.17
CA PRO A 66 -10.80 19.01 -5.42
C PRO A 66 -11.50 19.66 -6.62
N ILE A 67 -10.73 19.92 -7.67
CA ILE A 67 -11.23 20.47 -8.93
C ILE A 67 -11.77 19.35 -9.81
N GLN A 68 -11.15 18.16 -9.76
CA GLN A 68 -11.63 16.95 -10.43
C GLN A 68 -11.51 15.76 -9.47
N LYS A 69 -12.51 14.88 -9.48
CA LYS A 69 -12.52 13.63 -8.70
C LYS A 69 -12.97 12.45 -9.54
N GLN A 70 -12.42 11.28 -9.22
CA GLN A 70 -12.95 9.96 -9.55
C GLN A 70 -13.24 9.22 -8.23
N ALA A 71 -13.66 7.95 -8.31
CA ALA A 71 -14.02 7.18 -7.12
C ALA A 71 -12.84 6.96 -6.15
N ASP A 72 -11.63 6.86 -6.69
CA ASP A 72 -10.42 6.43 -6.00
C ASP A 72 -9.32 7.50 -5.93
N LYS A 73 -9.47 8.61 -6.67
CA LYS A 73 -8.49 9.69 -6.70
C LYS A 73 -9.12 11.05 -6.95
N GLN A 74 -8.38 12.08 -6.57
CA GLN A 74 -8.77 13.47 -6.74
C GLN A 74 -7.53 14.35 -6.96
N VAL A 75 -7.74 15.54 -7.53
CA VAL A 75 -6.69 16.53 -7.76
C VAL A 75 -7.09 17.90 -7.21
N SER A 76 -6.15 18.53 -6.48
CA SER A 76 -6.35 19.82 -5.80
C SER A 76 -5.19 20.78 -6.11
N HIS A 77 -5.45 22.08 -5.92
CA HIS A 77 -4.45 23.14 -6.08
C HIS A 77 -3.48 23.21 -4.91
N LYS A 78 -3.99 23.01 -3.69
CA LYS A 78 -3.19 23.08 -2.45
C LYS A 78 -3.09 21.72 -1.81
N CYS A 79 -1.92 21.42 -1.28
CA CYS A 79 -1.66 20.21 -0.51
C CYS A 79 -0.68 20.53 0.62
N LYS A 80 -1.04 20.15 1.83
CA LYS A 80 -0.19 20.23 3.02
C LYS A 80 0.03 18.85 3.61
N ILE A 81 1.28 18.47 3.88
CA ILE A 81 1.58 17.21 4.57
C ILE A 81 1.36 17.42 6.06
N ILE A 82 0.40 16.71 6.66
CA ILE A 82 0.07 16.85 8.09
C ILE A 82 0.87 15.85 8.92
N GLN A 83 0.93 14.60 8.46
CA GLN A 83 1.71 13.53 9.08
C GLN A 83 2.29 12.64 7.99
N CYS A 84 3.46 12.06 8.25
CA CYS A 84 4.09 11.09 7.37
C CYS A 84 4.72 9.97 8.20
N VAL A 85 4.51 8.72 7.80
CA VAL A 85 5.14 7.55 8.41
C VAL A 85 5.67 6.62 7.34
N ASN A 86 6.77 5.92 7.61
CA ASN A 86 7.21 4.83 6.73
C ASN A 86 6.33 3.60 6.98
N ALA A 87 5.38 3.34 6.07
CA ALA A 87 4.38 2.29 6.23
C ALA A 87 4.85 0.90 5.78
N GLU A 88 6.15 0.67 5.51
CA GLU A 88 6.62 -0.58 4.93
C GLU A 88 6.22 -1.82 5.75
N LYS A 89 6.47 -1.80 7.06
CA LYS A 89 6.10 -2.90 7.97
C LYS A 89 4.60 -3.13 7.99
N ILE A 90 3.82 -2.04 8.03
CA ILE A 90 2.35 -2.08 8.04
C ILE A 90 1.81 -2.67 6.74
N LEU A 91 2.33 -2.23 5.60
CA LEU A 91 1.93 -2.74 4.28
C LEU A 91 2.28 -4.22 4.13
N ARG A 92 3.45 -4.65 4.62
CA ARG A 92 3.83 -6.07 4.62
C ARG A 92 2.93 -6.91 5.52
N ALA A 93 2.59 -6.42 6.72
CA ALA A 93 1.67 -7.10 7.63
C ALA A 93 0.28 -7.24 7.00
N TRP A 94 -0.24 -6.15 6.41
CA TRP A 94 -1.50 -6.14 5.69
C TRP A 94 -1.53 -7.11 4.50
N ALA A 95 -0.44 -7.17 3.72
CA ALA A 95 -0.29 -8.11 2.62
C ALA A 95 -0.31 -9.57 3.11
N CYS A 96 0.38 -9.87 4.22
CA CYS A 96 0.36 -11.18 4.87
C CYS A 96 -1.07 -11.56 5.31
N ASP A 97 -1.84 -10.64 5.90
CA ASP A 97 -3.22 -10.91 6.30
C ASP A 97 -4.11 -11.25 5.08
N CYS A 98 -3.95 -10.49 4.00
CA CYS A 98 -4.64 -10.75 2.75
C CYS A 98 -4.26 -12.12 2.16
N ALA A 99 -2.96 -12.46 2.19
CA ALA A 99 -2.45 -13.71 1.63
C ALA A 99 -2.95 -14.90 2.44
N GLU A 100 -2.89 -14.81 3.77
CA GLU A 100 -3.39 -15.84 4.67
C GLU A 100 -4.88 -16.08 4.48
N ARG A 101 -5.68 -15.01 4.39
CA ARG A 101 -7.12 -15.09 4.09
C ARG A 101 -7.37 -15.78 2.75
N ALA A 102 -6.55 -15.51 1.74
CA ALA A 102 -6.60 -16.15 0.43
C ALA A 102 -6.27 -17.64 0.49
N LEU A 103 -5.16 -18.02 1.14
CA LEU A 103 -4.76 -19.42 1.28
C LEU A 103 -5.84 -20.23 2.01
N LYS A 104 -6.41 -19.67 3.09
CA LYS A 104 -7.52 -20.31 3.84
C LYS A 104 -8.74 -20.53 2.95
N LYS A 105 -9.18 -19.50 2.22
CA LYS A 105 -10.37 -19.58 1.36
C LYS A 105 -10.18 -20.57 0.21
N ALA A 106 -9.01 -20.61 -0.39
CA ALA A 106 -8.65 -21.53 -1.45
C ALA A 106 -8.24 -22.93 -0.95
N LYS A 107 -8.25 -23.16 0.37
CA LYS A 107 -7.83 -24.41 1.02
C LYS A 107 -6.44 -24.88 0.58
N VAL A 108 -5.50 -23.94 0.41
CA VAL A 108 -4.13 -24.25 0.01
C VAL A 108 -3.39 -24.95 1.16
N THR A 109 -2.82 -26.11 0.87
CA THR A 109 -2.03 -26.91 1.82
C THR A 109 -0.53 -26.89 1.55
N ASP A 110 -0.09 -26.30 0.43
CA ASP A 110 1.33 -26.22 0.07
C ASP A 110 2.11 -25.43 1.14
N LYS A 111 3.05 -26.11 1.78
CA LYS A 111 3.82 -25.57 2.90
C LYS A 111 4.70 -24.37 2.50
N ARG A 112 5.10 -24.25 1.23
CA ARG A 112 5.93 -23.14 0.73
C ARG A 112 5.17 -21.83 0.78
N SER A 113 3.88 -21.83 0.42
CA SER A 113 3.02 -20.64 0.48
C SER A 113 2.83 -20.14 1.92
N TRP A 114 2.61 -21.07 2.87
CA TRP A 114 2.49 -20.73 4.29
C TRP A 114 3.82 -20.28 4.90
N ASN A 115 4.93 -20.91 4.52
CA ASN A 115 6.26 -20.52 4.97
C ASN A 115 6.64 -19.11 4.50
N ALA A 116 6.24 -18.72 3.29
CA ALA A 116 6.45 -17.36 2.77
C ALA A 116 5.74 -16.28 3.63
N ILE A 117 4.52 -16.56 4.11
CA ILE A 117 3.80 -15.67 5.04
C ILE A 117 4.51 -15.63 6.39
N LYS A 118 4.87 -16.80 6.94
CA LYS A 118 5.56 -16.91 8.23
C LYS A 118 6.85 -16.09 8.25
N VAL A 119 7.74 -16.31 7.28
CA VAL A 119 9.03 -15.60 7.20
C VAL A 119 8.82 -14.10 6.93
N SER A 120 7.83 -13.71 6.12
CA SER A 120 7.49 -12.29 5.93
C SER A 120 7.08 -11.60 7.23
N ARG A 121 6.34 -12.29 8.12
CA ARG A 121 6.01 -11.77 9.46
C ARG A 121 7.25 -11.72 10.37
N LEU A 122 8.07 -12.77 10.39
CA LEU A 122 9.32 -12.78 11.16
C LEU A 122 10.28 -11.68 10.73
N TYR A 123 10.40 -11.41 9.43
CA TYR A 123 11.22 -10.33 8.89
C TYR A 123 10.75 -8.95 9.39
N ASN A 124 9.43 -8.71 9.43
CA ASN A 124 8.87 -7.48 10.01
C ASN A 124 9.23 -7.28 11.49
N GLU A 125 9.40 -8.39 12.22
CA GLU A 125 9.83 -8.43 13.62
C GLU A 125 11.36 -8.40 13.78
N GLY A 126 12.14 -8.35 12.70
CA GLY A 126 13.60 -8.42 12.74
C GLY A 126 14.16 -9.81 13.06
N LYS A 127 13.33 -10.87 12.98
CA LYS A 127 13.66 -12.26 13.31
C LYS A 127 13.99 -13.13 12.08
N ALA A 128 14.02 -12.52 10.90
CA ALA A 128 14.47 -13.16 9.66
C ALA A 128 15.27 -12.15 8.84
N THR A 129 16.22 -12.66 8.07
CA THR A 129 17.09 -11.90 7.19
C THR A 129 16.45 -11.64 5.82
N GLU A 130 16.97 -10.65 5.09
CA GLU A 130 16.58 -10.40 3.69
C GLU A 130 16.80 -11.64 2.81
N ARG A 131 17.84 -12.43 3.10
CA ARG A 131 18.17 -13.66 2.38
C ARG A 131 17.14 -14.76 2.62
N GLU A 132 16.77 -14.99 3.88
CA GLU A 132 15.71 -15.95 4.23
C GLU A 132 14.38 -15.53 3.64
N LEU A 133 14.07 -14.22 3.72
CA LEU A 133 12.90 -13.65 3.09
C LEU A 133 12.94 -13.96 1.59
N SER A 134 14.00 -13.60 0.86
CA SER A 134 14.19 -13.84 -0.58
C SER A 134 14.06 -15.32 -0.98
N ALA A 135 14.62 -16.23 -0.18
CA ALA A 135 14.59 -17.66 -0.45
C ALA A 135 13.16 -18.24 -0.41
N VAL A 136 12.34 -17.85 0.58
CA VAL A 136 10.96 -18.34 0.64
C VAL A 136 10.07 -17.75 -0.45
N GLN A 137 10.39 -16.55 -0.93
CA GLN A 137 9.66 -15.93 -2.06
C GLN A 137 9.87 -16.74 -3.32
N TYR A 138 11.14 -17.08 -3.58
CA TYR A 138 11.54 -17.91 -4.70
C TYR A 138 10.83 -19.26 -4.60
N ALA A 139 10.91 -19.94 -3.45
CA ALA A 139 10.26 -21.24 -3.25
C ALA A 139 8.73 -21.19 -3.48
N ALA A 140 8.05 -20.14 -3.00
CA ALA A 140 6.62 -19.97 -3.22
C ALA A 140 6.27 -19.72 -4.71
N ARG A 141 7.14 -19.04 -5.46
CA ARG A 141 6.96 -18.82 -6.92
C ARG A 141 6.93 -20.11 -7.73
N TYR A 142 7.62 -21.16 -7.29
CA TYR A 142 7.62 -22.47 -7.97
C TYR A 142 6.59 -23.45 -7.43
N ALA A 143 5.74 -23.03 -6.49
CA ALA A 143 4.66 -23.84 -5.98
C ALA A 143 3.44 -23.89 -6.92
N GLU A 144 3.61 -24.38 -8.15
CA GLU A 144 2.56 -24.41 -9.18
C GLU A 144 1.22 -24.96 -8.67
N ARG A 145 0.25 -24.05 -8.48
CA ARG A 145 -1.20 -24.23 -8.74
C ARG A 145 -1.98 -23.15 -7.99
N TYR A 146 -2.61 -22.23 -8.74
CA TYR A 146 -3.66 -21.28 -8.34
C TYR A 146 -3.26 -19.84 -7.98
N ALA A 147 -4.24 -18.93 -8.14
CA ALA A 147 -4.22 -17.51 -7.76
C ALA A 147 -3.73 -17.23 -6.32
N ALA A 148 -3.83 -18.21 -5.43
CA ALA A 148 -3.32 -18.17 -4.06
C ALA A 148 -1.78 -18.21 -3.97
N GLN A 149 -1.10 -18.81 -4.96
CA GLN A 149 0.34 -18.83 -5.09
C GLN A 149 0.92 -17.48 -5.52
N TYR A 150 0.27 -16.81 -6.49
CA TYR A 150 0.60 -15.43 -6.87
C TYR A 150 0.40 -14.48 -5.69
N ALA A 151 -0.55 -14.81 -4.81
CA ALA A 151 -0.77 -14.03 -3.62
C ALA A 151 0.41 -14.14 -2.60
N ALA A 152 0.89 -15.36 -2.35
CA ALA A 152 2.06 -15.61 -1.51
C ALA A 152 3.36 -15.05 -2.13
N GLN A 153 3.50 -15.11 -3.46
CA GLN A 153 4.66 -14.60 -4.19
C GLN A 153 4.76 -13.07 -4.14
N SER A 154 3.64 -12.34 -4.30
CA SER A 154 3.66 -10.87 -4.20
C SER A 154 3.88 -10.38 -2.77
N ALA A 155 3.31 -11.05 -1.75
CA ALA A 155 3.65 -10.82 -0.32
C ALA A 155 5.17 -10.87 -0.08
N ALA A 156 5.79 -11.77 -0.83
CA ALA A 156 7.19 -12.07 -0.89
C ALA A 156 7.88 -11.33 -2.07
N GLN A 157 7.48 -10.14 -2.51
CA GLN A 157 8.36 -9.29 -3.35
C GLN A 157 8.42 -7.87 -2.79
N TYR A 158 7.62 -7.58 -1.75
CA TYR A 158 7.41 -6.26 -1.19
C TYR A 158 8.63 -5.61 -0.53
N ALA A 159 9.75 -6.32 -0.31
CA ALA A 159 10.95 -5.77 0.34
C ALA A 159 11.97 -5.12 -0.60
N ALA A 160 11.96 -5.40 -1.91
CA ALA A 160 13.09 -5.03 -2.78
C ALA A 160 12.86 -3.78 -3.67
N ARG A 161 12.20 -2.73 -3.16
CA ARG A 161 11.75 -1.49 -3.85
C ARG A 161 10.39 -1.62 -4.55
N GLY A 162 9.41 -0.86 -4.08
CA GLY A 162 8.07 -0.76 -4.67
C GLY A 162 6.93 -1.39 -3.87
N ALA A 163 7.05 -1.42 -2.54
CA ALA A 163 6.11 -2.08 -1.62
C ALA A 163 4.63 -1.70 -1.83
N ALA A 164 4.37 -0.44 -2.19
CA ALA A 164 3.03 0.11 -2.16
C ALA A 164 2.24 -0.09 -3.47
N ARG A 165 2.85 0.16 -4.64
CA ARG A 165 2.20 -0.02 -5.96
C ARG A 165 1.79 -1.46 -6.22
N TYR A 166 2.65 -2.41 -5.85
CA TYR A 166 2.39 -3.82 -6.04
C TYR A 166 1.36 -4.36 -5.03
N ALA A 167 1.26 -3.76 -3.83
CA ALA A 167 0.30 -4.14 -2.78
C ALA A 167 -1.15 -3.82 -3.20
N ALA A 168 -1.34 -2.71 -3.90
CA ALA A 168 -2.60 -2.40 -4.55
C ALA A 168 -2.91 -3.27 -5.78
N GLN A 169 -1.92 -3.56 -6.64
CA GLN A 169 -2.12 -4.46 -7.79
C GLN A 169 -2.51 -5.88 -7.36
N TYR A 170 -1.95 -6.34 -6.24
CA TYR A 170 -2.25 -7.60 -5.58
C TYR A 170 -3.69 -7.66 -5.03
N ALA A 171 -4.10 -6.63 -4.30
CA ALA A 171 -5.45 -6.55 -3.73
C ALA A 171 -6.53 -6.47 -4.82
N ALA A 172 -6.23 -5.81 -5.95
CA ALA A 172 -7.11 -5.72 -7.10
C ALA A 172 -7.26 -7.03 -7.89
N ARG A 173 -6.21 -7.86 -7.95
CA ARG A 173 -6.17 -9.13 -8.72
C ARG A 173 -6.74 -10.34 -7.97
N TYR A 174 -6.77 -10.31 -6.63
CA TYR A 174 -7.37 -11.37 -5.79
C TYR A 174 -8.90 -11.46 -5.92
N ALA A 175 -9.53 -10.45 -6.51
CA ALA A 175 -10.96 -10.30 -6.49
C ALA A 175 -11.65 -10.98 -7.69
N VAL A 176 -11.40 -12.27 -7.91
CA VAL A 176 -12.02 -13.03 -9.02
C VAL A 176 -12.92 -14.15 -8.49
N GLN A 177 -14.15 -13.76 -8.17
CA GLN A 177 -15.42 -14.36 -8.63
C GLN A 177 -16.52 -13.37 -8.21
N TYR A 178 -17.39 -12.98 -9.14
CA TYR A 178 -18.06 -11.66 -9.17
C TYR A 178 -19.07 -11.35 -8.04
N ALA A 179 -19.27 -12.22 -7.05
CA ALA A 179 -19.98 -11.90 -5.79
C ALA A 179 -19.05 -11.71 -4.57
N ALA A 180 -17.84 -12.30 -4.60
CA ALA A 180 -16.88 -12.26 -3.50
C ALA A 180 -15.90 -11.06 -3.56
N ARG A 181 -15.75 -10.43 -4.73
CA ARG A 181 -14.84 -9.29 -4.96
C ARG A 181 -15.16 -8.09 -4.07
N GLY A 182 -16.44 -7.71 -3.98
CA GLY A 182 -16.85 -6.54 -3.20
C GLY A 182 -16.63 -6.72 -1.70
N ALA A 183 -17.03 -7.87 -1.15
CA ALA A 183 -16.83 -8.19 0.26
C ALA A 183 -15.34 -8.26 0.64
N GLU A 184 -14.52 -8.79 -0.25
CA GLU A 184 -13.08 -8.87 -0.03
C GLU A 184 -12.42 -7.50 -0.06
N ILE A 185 -12.70 -6.66 -1.07
CA ILE A 185 -12.21 -5.28 -1.12
C ILE A 185 -12.65 -4.50 0.13
N LYS A 186 -13.89 -4.70 0.59
CA LYS A 186 -14.40 -4.06 1.82
C LYS A 186 -13.63 -4.53 3.06
N TRP A 187 -13.28 -5.80 3.15
CA TRP A 187 -12.44 -6.31 4.24
C TRP A 187 -11.02 -5.73 4.16
N GLN A 188 -10.39 -5.77 2.98
CA GLN A 188 -9.06 -5.23 2.74
C GLN A 188 -8.95 -3.74 3.10
N LYS A 189 -9.93 -2.92 2.67
CA LYS A 189 -10.04 -1.50 3.01
C LYS A 189 -10.12 -1.29 4.53
N ARG A 190 -10.99 -2.05 5.21
CA ARG A 190 -11.14 -1.96 6.67
C ARG A 190 -9.87 -2.38 7.40
N ASN A 191 -9.23 -3.48 6.99
CA ASN A 191 -8.01 -3.97 7.63
C ASN A 191 -6.85 -2.99 7.46
N LEU A 192 -6.64 -2.44 6.25
CA LEU A 192 -5.60 -1.44 6.00
C LEU A 192 -5.84 -0.19 6.84
N ASN A 193 -7.07 0.33 6.84
CA ASN A 193 -7.41 1.50 7.66
C ASN A 193 -7.17 1.26 9.15
N LYS A 194 -7.49 0.06 9.67
CA LYS A 194 -7.21 -0.31 11.06
C LYS A 194 -5.71 -0.24 11.36
N LEU A 195 -4.89 -0.91 10.56
CA LEU A 195 -3.44 -0.98 10.78
C LEU A 195 -2.78 0.41 10.64
N MET A 196 -3.18 1.19 9.63
CA MET A 196 -2.66 2.55 9.44
C MET A 196 -3.08 3.48 10.58
N ASN A 197 -4.32 3.38 11.08
CA ASN A 197 -4.75 4.21 12.21
C ASN A 197 -3.96 3.90 13.49
N ILE A 198 -3.61 2.63 13.73
CA ILE A 198 -2.74 2.25 14.85
C ILE A 198 -1.37 2.94 14.69
N GLU A 199 -0.75 2.83 13.51
CA GLU A 199 0.57 3.40 13.26
C GLU A 199 0.59 4.93 13.41
N PHE A 200 -0.35 5.64 12.77
CA PHE A 200 -0.42 7.10 12.84
C PHE A 200 -0.82 7.65 14.21
N ASN A 201 -1.39 6.83 15.08
CA ASN A 201 -1.69 7.21 16.47
C ASN A 201 -0.54 6.86 17.43
N ARG A 202 0.28 5.83 17.13
CA ARG A 202 1.50 5.54 17.91
C ARG A 202 2.44 6.74 17.89
N GLU A 203 2.69 7.28 16.70
CA GLU A 203 3.56 8.44 16.46
C GLU A 203 3.02 9.78 17.03
N LYS A 204 1.82 9.81 17.63
CA LYS A 204 1.30 11.00 18.34
C LYS A 204 1.60 10.98 19.83
N GLY A 205 1.95 9.82 20.38
CA GLY A 205 2.23 9.62 21.81
C GLY A 205 3.71 9.47 22.13
N GLU A 206 4.58 9.50 21.12
CA GLU A 206 6.04 9.62 21.21
C GLU A 206 6.46 11.07 21.00
#